data_AF-A0AAW4XB52-F1
#
_entry.id   AF-A0AAW4XB52-F1
#
_cell.length_a   1.000
_cell.length_b   1.000
_cell.length_c   1.000
_cell.angle_alpha   90.00
_cell.angle_beta   90.00
_cell.angle_gamma   90.00
#
_symmetry.space_group_name_H-M   'P 1'
#
loop_
_entity.id
_entity.type
_entity.pdbx_description
1 polymer ?
#
loop_
_entity_poly.entity_id
_entity_poly.type
_entity_poly.pdbx_seq_one_letter_code
_entity_poly.pdbx_strand_id
1 'polypeptide(L)'
;MFGLSLPTVPFLPFLSGRSSAVENEPLVLDHDSVEEIGRELDALREQTLASLGDEDREYLYRIIRAQRGFEIAGRGLLFVGFLPPAWVAGVAALSVSKILDNMEIGHNVMHGQYDWMREPSLNSRVFEWDTVCPSDQWRHSHNYVHHTYTNILGQDRDIGYGILRMDPAQKWHPYYLGNPVYATALMFLFEWGVMMHDAEVDRIVAGKRSWRDVIPIAKGWWRKARRQVIKDYIAFPLLSGPMFVPTLLGNVTANVVRNVWAYSIIFCGHFPSGVQSFTEEETADETRGEWYVRQMLGSANITGSPLFHIMSGNLSHQIEHHLFPDLPAHRYPELAPKVRELCDKHGLPYNTGGLTAQVTSVWKKIFTLALPPGWFAPEPESQVIIQRRRSTDRRLDDAGTLADDTIEGVDHGGKIRA
;
A
#
# COMPACT_ATOMS: atom_id res chain seq x y z
N MET A 1 -40.72 31.96 21.60
CA MET A 1 -40.62 30.49 21.54
C MET A 1 -41.31 30.03 20.27
N PHE A 2 -40.57 29.79 19.19
CA PHE A 2 -41.09 29.16 17.98
C PHE A 2 -40.38 27.82 17.82
N GLY A 3 -41.06 26.74 18.21
CA GLY A 3 -40.62 25.37 18.00
C GLY A 3 -41.10 24.89 16.64
N LEU A 4 -40.18 24.69 15.70
CA LEU A 4 -40.43 23.98 14.46
C LEU A 4 -39.97 22.54 14.65
N SER A 5 -40.94 21.63 14.80
CA SER A 5 -40.71 20.18 14.75
C SER A 5 -40.43 19.78 13.31
N LEU A 6 -39.25 19.26 13.04
CA LEU A 6 -38.91 18.65 11.75
C LEU A 6 -39.59 17.28 11.63
N PRO A 7 -40.22 16.94 10.49
CA PRO A 7 -40.84 15.64 10.29
C PRO A 7 -39.77 14.55 10.11
N THR A 8 -39.93 13.45 10.87
CA THR A 8 -39.19 12.21 10.68
C THR A 8 -39.56 11.60 9.32
N VAL A 9 -38.59 11.53 8.41
CA VAL A 9 -38.72 10.83 7.13
C VAL A 9 -38.65 9.32 7.40
N PRO A 10 -39.63 8.51 6.95
CA PRO A 10 -39.59 7.07 7.16
C PRO A 10 -38.52 6.44 6.27
N PHE A 11 -37.59 5.72 6.91
CA PHE A 11 -36.54 4.92 6.28
C PHE A 11 -37.19 3.84 5.38
N LEU A 12 -36.77 3.78 4.11
CA LEU A 12 -37.17 2.75 3.14
C LEU A 12 -36.71 1.36 3.61
N PRO A 13 -37.59 0.35 3.72
CA PRO A 13 -37.20 -1.02 4.03
C PRO A 13 -37.02 -1.79 2.71
N PHE A 14 -35.90 -1.59 2.03
CA PHE A 14 -35.48 -2.49 0.96
C PHE A 14 -33.99 -2.72 1.10
N LEU A 15 -33.66 -3.90 1.67
CA LEU A 15 -32.42 -4.68 1.64
C LEU A 15 -32.34 -5.53 2.93
N SER A 16 -33.36 -6.37 3.18
CA SER A 16 -33.24 -7.49 4.12
C SER A 16 -33.06 -8.80 3.34
N GLY A 17 -31.99 -8.87 2.56
CA GLY A 17 -31.42 -10.17 2.23
C GLY A 17 -30.91 -10.76 3.54
N ARG A 18 -31.56 -11.81 4.05
CA ARG A 18 -30.94 -12.69 5.05
C ARG A 18 -29.69 -13.29 4.41
N SER A 19 -28.55 -12.65 4.60
CA SER A 19 -27.29 -13.36 4.58
C SER A 19 -27.29 -14.23 5.82
N SER A 20 -27.34 -15.54 5.63
CA SER A 20 -26.97 -16.48 6.69
C SER A 20 -25.54 -16.14 7.07
N ALA A 21 -25.36 -15.49 8.22
CA ALA A 21 -24.07 -15.39 8.86
C ALA A 21 -23.61 -16.83 9.11
N VAL A 22 -22.76 -17.34 8.22
CA VAL A 22 -21.84 -18.41 8.60
C VAL A 22 -20.99 -17.75 9.67
N GLU A 23 -21.09 -18.25 10.90
CA GLU A 23 -20.09 -17.98 11.93
C GLU A 23 -18.76 -18.48 11.37
N ASN A 24 -18.00 -17.57 10.75
CA ASN A 24 -16.64 -17.86 10.32
C ASN A 24 -15.82 -17.94 11.60
N GLU A 25 -15.64 -19.16 12.13
CA GLU A 25 -14.62 -19.38 13.15
C GLU A 25 -13.28 -18.84 12.62
N PRO A 26 -12.52 -18.10 13.45
CA PRO A 26 -11.24 -17.56 13.02
C PRO A 26 -10.32 -18.70 12.60
N LEU A 27 -9.63 -18.54 11.46
CA LEU A 27 -8.60 -19.50 11.05
C LEU A 27 -7.45 -19.40 12.04
N VAL A 28 -7.10 -20.52 12.66
CA VAL A 28 -5.99 -20.57 13.61
C VAL A 28 -4.82 -21.30 12.96
N LEU A 29 -3.74 -20.58 12.67
CA LEU A 29 -2.50 -21.16 12.17
C LEU A 29 -1.60 -21.55 13.35
N ASP A 30 -1.20 -22.82 13.40
CA ASP A 30 -0.20 -23.26 14.37
C ASP A 30 1.22 -22.79 13.97
N HIS A 31 2.11 -22.76 14.96
CA HIS A 31 3.50 -22.34 14.78
C HIS A 31 4.22 -23.11 13.66
N ASP A 32 4.06 -24.43 13.57
CA ASP A 32 4.80 -25.23 12.60
C ASP A 32 4.29 -25.00 11.17
N SER A 33 2.99 -24.76 11.01
CA SER A 33 2.38 -24.31 9.75
C SER A 33 2.94 -22.96 9.29
N VAL A 34 3.09 -21.99 10.19
CA VAL A 34 3.67 -20.67 9.88
C VAL A 34 5.14 -20.79 9.47
N GLU A 35 5.92 -21.61 10.17
CA GLU A 35 7.32 -21.86 9.81
C GLU A 35 7.45 -22.63 8.48
N GLU A 36 6.51 -23.50 8.14
CA GLU A 36 6.46 -24.15 6.83
C GLU A 36 6.18 -23.13 5.70
N ILE A 37 5.19 -22.26 5.87
CA ILE A 37 4.90 -21.16 4.94
C ILE A 37 6.15 -20.31 4.70
N GLY A 38 6.84 -19.93 5.79
CA GLY A 38 8.05 -19.12 5.68
C GLY A 38 9.15 -19.80 4.86
N ARG A 39 9.40 -21.09 5.09
CA ARG A 39 10.39 -21.87 4.31
C ARG A 39 10.02 -22.00 2.85
N GLU A 40 8.74 -22.24 2.52
CA GLU A 40 8.30 -22.38 1.13
C GLU A 40 8.40 -21.07 0.35
N LEU A 41 8.05 -19.94 0.98
CA LEU A 41 8.19 -18.61 0.37
C LEU A 41 9.65 -18.21 0.20
N ASP A 42 10.53 -18.51 1.16
CA ASP A 42 11.96 -18.30 1.01
C ASP A 42 12.54 -19.13 -0.15
N ALA A 43 12.18 -20.41 -0.24
CA ALA A 43 12.60 -21.27 -1.34
C ALA A 43 12.12 -20.76 -2.70
N LEU A 44 10.88 -20.26 -2.78
CA LEU A 44 10.34 -19.65 -3.99
C LEU A 44 11.11 -18.38 -4.38
N ARG A 45 11.46 -17.53 -3.41
CA ARG A 45 12.28 -16.34 -3.62
C ARG A 45 13.66 -16.70 -4.13
N GLU A 46 14.34 -17.65 -3.48
CA GLU A 46 15.67 -18.11 -3.86
C GLU A 46 15.69 -18.72 -5.27
N GLN A 47 14.71 -19.55 -5.61
CA GLN A 47 14.57 -20.10 -6.96
C GLN A 47 14.44 -18.99 -8.01
N THR A 48 13.65 -17.96 -7.71
CA THR A 48 13.43 -16.85 -8.64
C THR A 48 14.71 -16.02 -8.81
N LEU A 49 15.40 -15.68 -7.71
CA LEU A 49 16.69 -14.99 -7.74
C LEU A 49 17.74 -15.75 -8.57
N ALA A 50 17.80 -17.07 -8.40
CA ALA A 50 18.74 -17.92 -9.12
C ALA A 50 18.45 -17.98 -10.64
N SER A 51 17.22 -17.69 -11.05
CA SER A 51 16.79 -17.70 -12.45
C SER A 51 16.91 -16.36 -13.18
N LEU A 52 17.23 -15.27 -12.47
CA LEU A 52 17.33 -13.94 -13.07
C LEU A 52 18.42 -13.88 -14.14
N GLY A 53 18.11 -13.28 -15.28
CA GLY A 53 19.03 -13.26 -16.42
C GLY A 53 18.67 -12.25 -17.50
N ASP A 54 19.16 -12.51 -18.72
CA ASP A 54 19.03 -11.58 -19.84
C ASP A 54 17.57 -11.28 -20.22
N GLU A 55 16.64 -12.20 -19.98
CA GLU A 55 15.21 -11.96 -20.21
C GLU A 55 14.65 -10.81 -19.36
N ASP A 56 14.98 -10.79 -18.06
CA ASP A 56 14.57 -9.74 -17.12
C ASP A 56 15.17 -8.38 -17.50
N ARG A 57 16.45 -8.40 -17.90
CA ARG A 57 17.17 -7.22 -18.39
C ARG A 57 16.53 -6.67 -19.67
N GLU A 58 16.27 -7.53 -20.64
CA GLU A 58 15.66 -7.16 -21.92
C GLU A 58 14.23 -6.65 -21.74
N TYR A 59 13.48 -7.22 -20.78
CA TYR A 59 12.18 -6.73 -20.37
C TYR A 59 12.28 -5.28 -19.92
N LEU A 60 13.14 -4.96 -18.95
CA LEU A 60 13.31 -3.59 -18.46
C LEU A 60 13.69 -2.62 -19.60
N TYR A 61 14.63 -3.01 -20.46
CA TYR A 61 15.03 -2.19 -21.61
C TYR A 61 13.93 -1.98 -22.63
N ARG A 62 13.03 -2.95 -22.81
CA ARG A 62 11.85 -2.79 -23.67
C ARG A 62 10.86 -1.80 -23.06
N ILE A 63 10.61 -1.87 -21.75
CA ILE A 63 9.74 -0.91 -21.05
C ILE A 63 10.32 0.51 -21.12
N ILE A 64 11.63 0.69 -20.86
CA ILE A 64 12.29 2.00 -20.97
C ILE A 64 12.19 2.56 -22.39
N ARG A 65 12.38 1.73 -23.42
CA ARG A 65 12.21 2.16 -24.82
C ARG A 65 10.77 2.58 -25.12
N ALA A 66 9.79 1.80 -24.66
CA ALA A 66 8.37 2.14 -24.83
C ALA A 66 8.02 3.45 -24.13
N GLN A 67 8.40 3.61 -22.86
CA GLN A 67 8.21 4.83 -22.08
C GLN A 67 8.80 6.05 -22.78
N ARG A 68 10.07 6.00 -23.22
CA ARG A 68 10.71 7.09 -23.97
C ARG A 68 10.03 7.37 -25.30
N GLY A 69 9.57 6.34 -26.00
CA GLY A 69 8.81 6.48 -27.24
C GLY A 69 7.50 7.24 -27.02
N PHE A 70 6.74 6.87 -25.99
CA PHE A 70 5.52 7.57 -25.60
C PHE A 70 5.78 9.00 -25.11
N GLU A 71 6.89 9.24 -24.40
CA GLU A 71 7.31 10.58 -23.98
C GLU A 71 7.54 11.49 -25.20
N ILE A 72 8.34 11.03 -26.15
CA ILE A 72 8.68 11.78 -27.36
C ILE A 72 7.43 12.00 -28.22
N ALA A 73 6.63 10.96 -28.43
CA ALA A 73 5.40 11.05 -29.21
C ALA A 73 4.38 12.01 -28.56
N GLY A 74 4.15 11.86 -27.25
CA GLY A 74 3.24 12.70 -26.50
C GLY A 74 3.63 14.18 -26.56
N ARG A 75 4.91 14.47 -26.29
CA ARG A 75 5.44 15.83 -26.37
C ARG A 75 5.37 16.37 -27.80
N GLY A 76 5.77 15.59 -28.81
CA GLY A 76 5.70 16.01 -30.21
C GLY A 76 4.28 16.32 -30.69
N LEU A 77 3.29 15.52 -30.29
CA LEU A 77 1.88 15.75 -30.62
C LEU A 77 1.32 17.03 -29.97
N LEU A 78 1.77 17.40 -28.77
CA LEU A 78 1.35 18.64 -28.12
C LEU A 78 1.82 19.90 -28.87
N PHE A 79 2.91 19.84 -29.65
CA PHE A 79 3.34 20.95 -30.52
C PHE A 79 2.36 21.25 -31.66
N VAL A 80 1.46 20.31 -31.98
CA VAL A 80 0.38 20.49 -32.96
C VAL A 80 -0.99 20.30 -32.31
N GLY A 81 -1.07 20.46 -30.98
CA GLY A 81 -2.28 20.23 -30.18
C GLY A 81 -3.42 21.22 -30.42
N PHE A 82 -3.31 22.16 -31.37
CA PHE A 82 -4.44 22.97 -31.81
C PHE A 82 -5.44 22.11 -32.61
N LEU A 83 -4.99 20.97 -33.14
CA LEU A 83 -5.83 19.92 -33.68
C LEU A 83 -6.32 19.06 -32.51
N PRO A 84 -7.64 19.02 -32.21
CA PRO A 84 -8.15 18.28 -31.05
C PRO A 84 -7.73 16.80 -31.01
N PRO A 85 -7.73 16.04 -32.14
CA PRO A 85 -7.25 14.66 -32.12
C PRO A 85 -5.77 14.54 -31.74
N ALA A 86 -4.92 15.46 -32.18
CA ALA A 86 -3.49 15.45 -31.86
C ALA A 86 -3.27 15.75 -30.38
N TRP A 87 -4.03 16.69 -29.79
CA TRP A 87 -3.97 16.96 -28.36
C TRP A 87 -4.36 15.74 -27.53
N VAL A 88 -5.49 15.10 -27.84
CA VAL A 88 -5.97 13.91 -27.13
C VAL A 88 -4.94 12.77 -27.22
N ALA A 89 -4.43 12.49 -28.42
CA ALA A 89 -3.39 11.47 -28.61
C ALA A 89 -2.08 11.83 -27.87
N GLY A 90 -1.71 13.12 -27.87
CA GLY A 90 -0.52 13.61 -27.16
C GLY A 90 -0.63 13.43 -25.65
N VAL A 91 -1.77 13.80 -25.07
CA VAL A 91 -2.05 13.62 -23.64
C VAL A 91 -2.12 12.14 -23.27
N ALA A 92 -2.76 11.29 -24.09
CA ALA A 92 -2.83 9.86 -23.85
C ALA A 92 -1.42 9.23 -23.85
N ALA A 93 -0.60 9.52 -24.87
CA ALA A 93 0.77 9.05 -24.94
C ALA A 93 1.61 9.54 -23.75
N LEU A 94 1.52 10.82 -23.39
CA LEU A 94 2.25 11.38 -22.26
C LEU A 94 1.79 10.77 -20.92
N SER A 95 0.51 10.47 -20.77
CA SER A 95 -0.04 9.79 -19.59
C SER A 95 0.53 8.38 -19.45
N VAL A 96 0.59 7.62 -20.55
CA VAL A 96 1.21 6.29 -20.58
C VAL A 96 2.69 6.36 -20.22
N SER A 97 3.43 7.30 -20.80
CA SER A 97 4.84 7.55 -20.46
C SER A 97 5.02 7.76 -18.95
N LYS A 98 4.24 8.68 -18.36
CA LYS A 98 4.33 9.01 -16.92
C LYS A 98 3.95 7.83 -16.02
N ILE A 99 2.96 7.03 -16.41
CA ILE A 99 2.57 5.83 -15.65
C ILE A 99 3.69 4.79 -15.69
N LEU A 100 4.27 4.50 -16.87
CA LEU A 100 5.37 3.54 -17.00
C LEU A 100 6.62 3.99 -16.24
N ASP A 101 6.97 5.28 -16.32
CA ASP A 101 8.09 5.85 -15.57
C ASP A 101 7.88 5.72 -14.06
N ASN A 102 6.68 6.04 -13.57
CA ASN A 102 6.39 6.01 -12.15
C ASN A 102 6.29 4.59 -11.59
N MET A 103 5.51 3.71 -12.23
CA MET A 103 5.11 2.43 -11.66
C MET A 103 5.95 1.25 -12.14
N GLU A 104 6.22 1.12 -13.44
CA GLU A 104 6.90 -0.08 -13.97
C GLU A 104 8.43 0.06 -13.97
N ILE A 105 8.94 1.30 -14.09
CA ILE A 105 10.37 1.59 -14.07
C ILE A 105 10.81 2.09 -12.70
N GLY A 106 10.33 3.26 -12.28
CA GLY A 106 10.88 3.99 -11.15
C GLY A 106 10.70 3.29 -9.84
N HIS A 107 9.46 2.91 -9.51
CA HIS A 107 9.12 2.09 -8.35
C HIS A 107 9.99 0.82 -8.29
N ASN A 108 9.97 0.02 -9.36
CA ASN A 108 10.67 -1.27 -9.42
C ASN A 108 12.20 -1.15 -9.31
N VAL A 109 12.81 -0.19 -10.01
CA VAL A 109 14.26 0.06 -9.91
C VAL A 109 14.62 0.56 -8.51
N MET A 110 13.81 1.43 -7.90
CA MET A 110 14.07 1.95 -6.57
C MET A 110 13.84 0.92 -5.44
N HIS A 111 13.06 -0.13 -5.67
CA HIS A 111 13.01 -1.31 -4.81
C HIS A 111 14.28 -2.18 -4.87
N GLY A 112 15.18 -1.93 -5.82
CA GLY A 112 16.40 -2.72 -6.00
C GLY A 112 16.20 -3.97 -6.84
N GLN A 113 15.04 -4.12 -7.48
CA GLN A 113 14.69 -5.30 -8.28
C GLN A 113 15.65 -5.59 -9.44
N TYR A 114 16.40 -4.58 -9.88
CA TYR A 114 17.37 -4.66 -10.96
C TYR A 114 18.82 -4.40 -10.53
N ASP A 115 19.10 -4.29 -9.23
CA ASP A 115 20.45 -3.99 -8.72
C ASP A 115 21.47 -5.10 -9.07
N TRP A 116 21.00 -6.34 -9.23
CA TRP A 116 21.80 -7.48 -9.68
C TRP A 116 22.39 -7.27 -11.09
N MET A 117 21.77 -6.43 -11.93
CA MET A 117 22.28 -6.12 -13.27
C MET A 117 23.57 -5.29 -13.23
N ARG A 118 23.84 -4.60 -12.10
CA ARG A 118 24.97 -3.68 -11.93
C ARG A 118 25.03 -2.55 -12.98
N GLU A 119 23.87 -2.15 -13.49
CA GLU A 119 23.77 -1.03 -14.43
C GLU A 119 23.97 0.32 -13.72
N PRO A 120 24.90 1.18 -14.17
CA PRO A 120 25.27 2.39 -13.44
C PRO A 120 24.12 3.37 -13.16
N SER A 121 23.14 3.45 -14.06
CA SER A 121 22.01 4.39 -13.96
C SER A 121 20.67 3.74 -13.62
N LEU A 122 20.61 2.40 -13.56
CA LEU A 122 19.37 1.63 -13.33
C LEU A 122 19.52 0.78 -12.07
N ASN A 123 19.80 1.45 -10.96
CA ASN A 123 19.90 0.84 -9.64
C ASN A 123 19.25 1.73 -8.59
N SER A 124 18.83 1.10 -7.50
CA SER A 124 18.05 1.70 -6.42
C SER A 124 18.72 2.92 -5.78
N ARG A 125 20.06 2.98 -5.79
CA ARG A 125 20.85 3.98 -5.07
C ARG A 125 20.87 5.34 -5.77
N VAL A 126 20.78 5.37 -7.10
CA VAL A 126 20.97 6.59 -7.90
C VAL A 126 19.81 6.91 -8.83
N PHE A 127 18.90 5.97 -9.08
CA PHE A 127 17.77 6.19 -9.98
C PHE A 127 16.86 7.31 -9.46
N GLU A 128 16.43 8.17 -10.36
CA GLU A 128 15.53 9.29 -10.07
C GLU A 128 14.40 9.32 -11.09
N TRP A 129 13.19 9.01 -10.63
CA TRP A 129 11.96 8.98 -11.43
C TRP A 129 11.37 10.37 -11.74
N ASP A 130 10.39 10.40 -12.63
CA ASP A 130 9.66 11.58 -13.05
C ASP A 130 8.48 11.97 -12.15
N THR A 131 8.76 12.18 -10.86
CA THR A 131 7.79 12.74 -9.90
C THR A 131 8.43 13.80 -9.02
N VAL A 132 7.63 14.45 -8.18
CA VAL A 132 8.12 15.44 -7.20
C VAL A 132 8.76 14.83 -5.96
N CYS A 133 8.50 13.56 -5.64
CA CYS A 133 9.10 12.88 -4.49
C CYS A 133 10.56 12.48 -4.79
N PRO A 134 11.54 12.91 -3.97
CA PRO A 134 12.93 12.45 -4.10
C PRO A 134 13.06 10.94 -3.86
N SER A 135 13.95 10.26 -4.61
CA SER A 135 14.09 8.80 -4.54
C SER A 135 14.56 8.32 -3.16
N ASP A 136 15.45 9.06 -2.51
CA ASP A 136 16.01 8.74 -1.20
C ASP A 136 14.95 8.72 -0.10
N GLN A 137 13.99 9.62 -0.20
CA GLN A 137 12.89 9.71 0.75
C GLN A 137 11.84 8.64 0.49
N TRP A 138 11.48 8.45 -0.78
CA TRP A 138 10.57 7.37 -1.13
C TRP A 138 11.12 6.00 -0.70
N ARG A 139 12.43 5.73 -0.85
CA ARG A 139 13.04 4.49 -0.33
C ARG A 139 12.98 4.41 1.20
N HIS A 140 13.05 5.52 1.91
CA HIS A 140 12.89 5.49 3.37
C HIS A 140 11.43 5.22 3.76
N SER A 141 10.50 6.04 3.30
CA SER A 141 9.09 5.96 3.66
C SER A 141 8.45 4.65 3.20
N HIS A 142 8.81 4.17 2.01
CA HIS A 142 8.18 3.01 1.40
C HIS A 142 8.99 1.71 1.59
N ASN A 143 10.26 1.66 1.14
CA ASN A 143 11.03 0.42 1.24
C ASN A 143 11.39 0.06 2.68
N TYR A 144 11.75 1.04 3.51
CA TYR A 144 12.10 0.77 4.90
C TYR A 144 10.87 0.76 5.80
N VAL A 145 10.07 1.83 5.84
CA VAL A 145 8.95 1.89 6.80
C VAL A 145 7.80 1.01 6.35
N HIS A 146 7.18 1.28 5.21
CA HIS A 146 5.98 0.58 4.78
C HIS A 146 6.20 -0.93 4.61
N HIS A 147 7.21 -1.38 3.85
CA HIS A 147 7.42 -2.84 3.66
C HIS A 147 7.87 -3.58 4.92
N THR A 148 8.50 -2.92 5.89
CA THR A 148 8.80 -3.56 7.18
C THR A 148 7.53 -3.68 8.00
N TYR A 149 6.73 -2.61 8.09
CA TYR A 149 5.63 -2.49 9.03
C TYR A 149 4.25 -2.54 8.37
N THR A 150 4.11 -3.13 7.18
CA THR A 150 2.89 -3.10 6.35
C THR A 150 1.62 -3.30 7.18
N ASN A 151 0.71 -2.33 7.08
CA ASN A 151 -0.59 -2.32 7.75
C ASN A 151 -0.55 -2.43 9.30
N ILE A 152 0.58 -2.17 9.94
CA ILE A 152 0.67 -2.07 11.41
C ILE A 152 0.27 -0.65 11.84
N LEU A 153 -0.83 -0.53 12.58
CA LEU A 153 -1.36 0.74 13.05
C LEU A 153 -0.37 1.46 13.95
N GLY A 154 -0.05 2.72 13.60
CA GLY A 154 0.89 3.56 14.33
C GLY A 154 2.35 3.47 13.84
N GLN A 155 2.68 2.40 13.11
CA GLN A 155 3.99 2.18 12.49
C GLN A 155 3.93 2.48 10.98
N ASP A 156 2.96 1.89 10.27
CA ASP A 156 2.72 2.14 8.86
C ASP A 156 1.93 3.42 8.64
N ARG A 157 2.59 4.38 8.00
CA ARG A 157 2.04 5.70 7.70
C ARG A 157 1.21 5.70 6.43
N ASP A 158 1.31 4.66 5.59
CA ASP A 158 0.47 4.52 4.40
C ASP A 158 -0.99 4.27 4.77
N ILE A 159 -1.28 3.83 6.01
CA ILE A 159 -2.64 3.80 6.59
C ILE A 159 -3.19 5.22 6.69
N GLY A 160 -3.82 5.65 5.60
CA GLY A 160 -4.44 6.96 5.46
C GLY A 160 -3.48 8.14 5.26
N TYR A 161 -2.18 7.92 5.06
CA TYR A 161 -1.21 8.96 4.71
C TYR A 161 -1.18 10.13 5.72
N GLY A 162 -1.55 9.88 6.98
CA GLY A 162 -1.67 10.88 8.04
C GLY A 162 -2.82 11.88 7.91
N ILE A 163 -3.65 11.78 6.86
CA ILE A 163 -4.77 12.71 6.58
C ILE A 163 -6.14 12.01 6.49
N LEU A 164 -6.17 10.71 6.21
CA LEU A 164 -7.39 9.92 6.12
C LEU A 164 -7.52 8.99 7.32
N ARG A 165 -8.76 8.72 7.70
CA ARG A 165 -9.09 7.58 8.55
C ARG A 165 -9.39 6.38 7.68
N MET A 166 -8.54 5.35 7.75
CA MET A 166 -8.62 4.13 6.95
C MET A 166 -8.83 2.87 7.78
N ASP A 167 -8.82 3.00 9.11
CA ASP A 167 -9.02 1.90 10.04
C ASP A 167 -10.02 2.25 11.16
N PRO A 168 -10.91 1.34 11.57
CA PRO A 168 -11.86 1.59 12.66
C PRO A 168 -11.20 1.84 14.03
N ALA A 169 -10.03 1.26 14.30
CA ALA A 169 -9.28 1.44 15.55
C ALA A 169 -8.64 2.84 15.66
N GLN A 170 -8.48 3.56 14.54
CA GLN A 170 -8.10 4.98 14.60
C GLN A 170 -9.20 5.79 15.28
N LYS A 171 -8.82 6.54 16.33
CA LYS A 171 -9.74 7.40 17.08
C LYS A 171 -10.41 8.41 16.15
N TRP A 172 -11.73 8.42 16.12
CA TRP A 172 -12.50 9.35 15.29
C TRP A 172 -12.46 10.78 15.84
N HIS A 173 -12.47 11.76 14.93
CA HIS A 173 -12.55 13.20 15.18
C HIS A 173 -13.41 13.85 14.08
N PRO A 174 -14.17 14.94 14.34
CA PRO A 174 -15.01 15.60 13.32
C PRO A 174 -14.29 16.02 12.04
N TYR A 175 -12.97 16.20 12.09
CA TYR A 175 -12.10 16.36 10.92
C TYR A 175 -12.36 15.28 9.85
N TYR A 176 -12.57 14.02 10.26
CA TYR A 176 -12.78 12.91 9.34
C TYR A 176 -14.13 12.96 8.62
N LEU A 177 -15.06 13.86 8.96
CA LEU A 177 -16.20 14.11 8.06
C LEU A 177 -15.73 14.54 6.65
N GLY A 178 -14.53 15.12 6.55
CA GLY A 178 -13.88 15.48 5.31
C GLY A 178 -13.17 14.33 4.57
N ASN A 179 -13.15 13.09 5.11
CA ASN A 179 -12.42 11.95 4.53
C ASN A 179 -12.59 11.83 3.00
N PRO A 180 -13.82 11.87 2.44
CA PRO A 180 -14.02 11.74 1.00
C PRO A 180 -13.41 12.90 0.20
N VAL A 181 -13.48 14.12 0.73
CA VAL A 181 -12.90 15.32 0.11
C VAL A 181 -11.38 15.25 0.15
N TYR A 182 -10.80 14.87 1.28
CA TYR A 182 -9.35 14.73 1.44
C TYR A 182 -8.80 13.59 0.59
N ALA A 183 -9.51 12.47 0.49
CA ALA A 183 -9.15 11.35 -0.37
C ALA A 183 -9.19 11.75 -1.84
N THR A 184 -10.22 12.51 -2.26
CA THR A 184 -10.30 13.05 -3.62
C THR A 184 -9.14 13.99 -3.90
N ALA A 185 -8.86 14.95 -3.00
CA ALA A 185 -7.73 15.87 -3.15
C ALA A 185 -6.39 15.11 -3.22
N LEU A 186 -6.19 14.12 -2.35
CA LEU A 186 -5.02 13.26 -2.36
C LEU A 186 -4.90 12.51 -3.69
N MET A 187 -5.98 11.95 -4.23
CA MET A 187 -5.98 11.24 -5.52
C MET A 187 -5.51 12.13 -6.67
N PHE A 188 -5.98 13.37 -6.76
CA PHE A 188 -5.53 14.32 -7.80
C PHE A 188 -4.12 14.87 -7.57
N LEU A 189 -3.62 14.81 -6.32
CA LEU A 189 -2.34 15.37 -5.89
C LEU A 189 -1.38 14.30 -5.35
N PHE A 190 -1.58 13.03 -5.70
CA PHE A 190 -0.97 11.90 -4.98
C PHE A 190 0.57 11.96 -4.94
N GLU A 191 1.25 12.36 -6.01
CA GLU A 191 2.72 12.54 -5.97
C GLU A 191 3.21 13.56 -4.93
N TRP A 192 2.41 14.61 -4.69
CA TRP A 192 2.70 15.63 -3.69
C TRP A 192 2.41 15.10 -2.30
N GLY A 193 1.36 14.29 -2.16
CA GLY A 193 1.07 13.54 -0.94
C GLY A 193 2.22 12.60 -0.57
N VAL A 194 2.70 11.80 -1.53
CA VAL A 194 3.86 10.90 -1.36
C VAL A 194 5.12 11.70 -0.97
N MET A 195 5.39 12.84 -1.63
CA MET A 195 6.53 13.69 -1.26
C MET A 195 6.43 14.22 0.18
N MET A 196 5.24 14.63 0.62
CA MET A 196 5.04 15.19 1.96
C MET A 196 4.87 14.12 3.05
N HIS A 197 4.83 12.84 2.70
CA HIS A 197 4.55 11.74 3.62
C HIS A 197 5.58 11.65 4.77
N ASP A 198 6.86 11.83 4.45
CA ASP A 198 7.99 11.88 5.40
C ASP A 198 8.03 13.15 6.27
N ALA A 199 7.15 14.13 6.01
CA ALA A 199 7.00 15.29 6.90
C ALA A 199 6.45 14.87 8.27
N GLU A 200 5.74 13.75 8.34
CA GLU A 200 5.04 13.29 9.54
C GLU A 200 4.13 14.35 10.17
N VAL A 201 3.27 14.96 9.34
CA VAL A 201 2.41 16.08 9.76
C VAL A 201 1.54 15.73 10.97
N ASP A 202 1.01 14.51 11.04
CA ASP A 202 0.29 13.97 12.19
C ASP A 202 1.14 13.99 13.47
N ARG A 203 2.43 13.64 13.41
CA ARG A 203 3.35 13.70 14.55
C ARG A 203 3.68 15.14 14.93
N ILE A 204 3.76 16.05 13.97
CA ILE A 204 3.93 17.48 14.23
C ILE A 204 2.70 18.05 14.95
N VAL A 205 1.49 17.72 14.47
CA VAL A 205 0.22 18.12 15.10
C VAL A 205 0.10 17.51 16.51
N ALA A 206 0.56 16.27 16.69
CA ALA A 206 0.62 15.62 18.00
C ALA A 206 1.76 16.12 18.91
N GLY A 207 2.60 17.05 18.45
CA GLY A 207 3.73 17.59 19.20
C GLY A 207 4.92 16.62 19.39
N LYS A 208 4.92 15.49 18.68
CA LYS A 208 5.98 14.46 18.71
C LYS A 208 7.17 14.77 17.79
N ARG A 209 7.02 15.72 16.87
CA ARG A 209 8.07 16.18 15.95
C ARG A 209 8.01 17.70 15.78
N SER A 210 9.16 18.36 15.60
CA SER A 210 9.19 19.80 15.32
C SER A 210 9.24 20.08 13.83
N TRP A 211 8.63 21.19 13.40
CA TRP A 211 8.85 21.76 12.06
C TRP A 211 10.33 21.98 11.74
N ARG A 212 11.17 22.23 12.75
CA ARG A 212 12.62 22.40 12.56
C ARG A 212 13.29 21.13 12.00
N ASP A 213 12.75 19.95 12.34
CA ASP A 213 13.26 18.65 11.90
C ASP A 213 12.87 18.35 10.44
N VAL A 214 11.88 19.07 9.89
CA VAL A 214 11.44 18.92 8.49
C VAL A 214 12.24 19.81 7.54
N ILE A 215 12.78 20.93 8.02
CA ILE A 215 13.51 21.91 7.18
C ILE A 215 14.63 21.28 6.34
N PRO A 216 15.48 20.38 6.85
CA PRO A 216 16.53 19.76 6.05
C PRO A 216 15.98 18.94 4.89
N ILE A 217 14.91 18.17 5.14
CA ILE A 217 14.24 17.30 4.17
C ILE A 217 13.52 18.14 3.10
N ALA A 218 12.88 19.24 3.53
CA ALA A 218 12.16 20.17 2.65
C ALA A 218 13.05 20.85 1.60
N LYS A 219 14.35 21.01 1.86
CA LYS A 219 15.30 21.49 0.83
C LYS A 219 15.43 20.50 -0.33
N GLY A 220 15.41 19.20 -0.02
CA GLY A 220 15.39 18.12 -1.01
C GLY A 220 14.12 18.17 -1.86
N TRP A 221 12.96 18.29 -1.22
CA TRP A 221 11.66 18.49 -1.88
C TRP A 221 11.68 19.68 -2.81
N TRP A 222 12.03 20.86 -2.30
CA TRP A 222 12.05 22.09 -3.09
C TRP A 222 12.92 21.96 -4.33
N ARG A 223 14.12 21.37 -4.20
CA ARG A 223 15.02 21.16 -5.34
C ARG A 223 14.43 20.20 -6.38
N LYS A 224 13.79 19.11 -5.95
CA LYS A 224 13.15 18.13 -6.86
C LYS A 224 11.88 18.72 -7.49
N ALA A 225 10.95 19.18 -6.68
CA ALA A 225 9.69 19.79 -7.10
C ALA A 225 9.92 20.98 -8.04
N ARG A 226 10.85 21.89 -7.73
CA ARG A 226 11.18 23.01 -8.62
C ARG A 226 11.64 22.55 -10.00
N ARG A 227 12.48 21.50 -10.08
CA ARG A 227 12.92 20.96 -11.37
C ARG A 227 11.75 20.41 -12.17
N GLN A 228 10.84 19.67 -11.52
CA GLN A 228 9.67 19.12 -12.20
C GLN A 228 8.68 20.19 -12.64
N VAL A 229 8.39 21.16 -11.76
CA VAL A 229 7.49 22.27 -12.08
C VAL A 229 8.05 23.11 -13.22
N ILE A 230 9.35 23.45 -13.19
CA ILE A 230 9.98 24.18 -14.30
C ILE A 230 9.92 23.34 -15.57
N LYS A 231 10.23 22.05 -15.52
CA LYS A 231 10.22 21.17 -16.69
C LYS A 231 8.83 21.11 -17.34
N ASP A 232 7.83 20.66 -16.59
CA ASP A 232 6.50 20.34 -17.14
C ASP A 232 5.59 21.56 -17.30
N TYR A 233 5.72 22.59 -16.47
CA TYR A 233 4.78 23.73 -16.50
C TYR A 233 5.37 25.02 -17.06
N ILE A 234 6.68 25.06 -17.32
CA ILE A 234 7.34 26.25 -17.87
C ILE A 234 8.12 25.90 -19.14
N ALA A 235 9.13 25.03 -19.07
CA ALA A 235 10.06 24.76 -20.15
C ALA A 235 9.37 24.15 -21.38
N PHE A 236 8.62 23.05 -21.21
CA PHE A 236 7.92 22.42 -22.33
C PHE A 236 6.81 23.30 -22.93
N PRO A 237 5.94 23.95 -22.12
CA PRO A 237 4.99 24.93 -22.65
C PRO A 237 5.65 26.10 -23.39
N LEU A 238 6.76 26.66 -22.88
CA LEU A 238 7.48 27.72 -23.60
C LEU A 238 8.09 27.23 -24.91
N LEU A 239 8.61 26.00 -24.92
CA LEU A 239 9.23 25.41 -26.11
C LEU A 239 8.20 25.18 -27.23
N SER A 240 6.92 25.01 -26.90
CA SER A 240 5.84 24.85 -27.87
C SER A 240 5.27 26.17 -28.41
N GLY A 241 5.80 27.32 -27.96
CA GLY A 241 5.51 28.64 -28.52
C GLY A 241 4.02 28.99 -28.48
N PRO A 242 3.34 29.21 -29.62
CA PRO A 242 1.89 29.48 -29.65
C PRO A 242 1.05 28.39 -28.98
N MET A 243 1.59 27.16 -28.87
CA MET A 243 0.94 26.03 -28.22
C MET A 243 1.16 25.95 -26.72
N PHE A 244 1.63 27.05 -26.09
CA PHE A 244 1.89 27.12 -24.66
C PHE A 244 0.72 26.60 -23.82
N VAL A 245 -0.48 27.16 -24.00
CA VAL A 245 -1.64 26.81 -23.16
C VAL A 245 -2.07 25.35 -23.38
N PRO A 246 -2.25 24.85 -24.62
CA PRO A 246 -2.58 23.44 -24.81
C PRO A 246 -1.50 22.48 -24.29
N THR A 247 -0.22 22.83 -24.40
CA THR A 247 0.88 22.01 -23.86
C THR A 247 0.87 22.01 -22.33
N LEU A 248 0.66 23.18 -21.71
CA LEU A 248 0.53 23.31 -20.26
C LEU A 248 -0.63 22.45 -19.74
N LEU A 249 -1.81 22.59 -20.35
CA LEU A 249 -2.98 21.78 -19.98
C LEU A 249 -2.73 20.29 -20.21
N GLY A 250 -2.08 19.92 -21.32
CA GLY A 250 -1.74 18.53 -21.59
C GLY A 250 -0.80 17.92 -20.55
N ASN A 251 0.21 18.68 -20.10
CA ASN A 251 1.12 18.25 -19.05
C ASN A 251 0.42 18.14 -17.69
N VAL A 252 -0.47 19.08 -17.35
CA VAL A 252 -1.30 19.01 -16.13
C VAL A 252 -2.19 17.77 -16.19
N THR A 253 -2.90 17.55 -17.29
CA THR A 253 -3.79 16.39 -17.45
C THR A 253 -3.01 15.08 -17.37
N ALA A 254 -1.86 14.96 -18.03
CA ALA A 254 -1.06 13.73 -17.98
C ALA A 254 -0.53 13.43 -16.57
N ASN A 255 -0.12 14.45 -15.81
CA ASN A 255 0.24 14.28 -14.41
C ASN A 255 -0.98 13.79 -13.62
N VAL A 256 -2.12 14.49 -13.69
CA VAL A 256 -3.38 14.10 -13.00
C VAL A 256 -3.78 12.66 -13.31
N VAL A 257 -3.74 12.25 -14.58
CA VAL A 257 -4.05 10.86 -14.98
C VAL A 257 -3.12 9.89 -14.25
N ARG A 258 -1.82 10.18 -14.20
CA ARG A 258 -0.87 9.35 -13.45
C ARG A 258 -1.17 9.32 -11.96
N ASN A 259 -1.45 10.44 -11.26
CA ASN A 259 -1.76 10.32 -9.82
C ASN A 259 -3.11 9.68 -9.52
N VAL A 260 -4.15 9.89 -10.33
CA VAL A 260 -5.42 9.17 -10.18
C VAL A 260 -5.19 7.66 -10.34
N TRP A 261 -4.42 7.26 -11.36
CA TRP A 261 -4.07 5.86 -11.61
C TRP A 261 -3.24 5.26 -10.47
N ALA A 262 -2.12 5.89 -10.10
CA ALA A 262 -1.23 5.40 -9.03
C ALA A 262 -1.97 5.31 -7.69
N TYR A 263 -2.75 6.34 -7.32
CA TYR A 263 -3.60 6.32 -6.12
C TYR A 263 -4.55 5.11 -6.15
N SER A 264 -5.25 4.90 -7.26
CA SER A 264 -6.24 3.82 -7.37
C SER A 264 -5.60 2.45 -7.20
N ILE A 265 -4.45 2.20 -7.84
CA ILE A 265 -3.75 0.91 -7.72
C ILE A 265 -3.23 0.71 -6.30
N ILE A 266 -2.51 1.68 -5.74
CA ILE A 266 -1.86 1.55 -4.42
C ILE A 266 -2.88 1.40 -3.30
N PHE A 267 -3.95 2.22 -3.29
CA PHE A 267 -4.98 2.11 -2.26
C PHE A 267 -5.75 0.79 -2.36
N CYS A 268 -6.01 0.30 -3.57
CA CYS A 268 -6.64 -1.01 -3.76
C CYS A 268 -5.72 -2.18 -3.38
N GLY A 269 -4.42 -1.95 -3.25
CA GLY A 269 -3.49 -2.94 -2.71
C GLY A 269 -3.60 -3.14 -1.20
N HIS A 270 -4.01 -2.11 -0.44
CA HIS A 270 -3.88 -2.08 1.03
C HIS A 270 -5.18 -1.90 1.81
N PHE A 271 -6.20 -1.30 1.21
CA PHE A 271 -7.42 -0.94 1.92
C PHE A 271 -8.74 -1.57 1.47
N PRO A 272 -8.82 -2.46 0.46
CA PRO A 272 -10.11 -3.02 0.13
C PRO A 272 -10.68 -3.91 1.25
N SER A 273 -11.91 -4.35 1.06
CA SER A 273 -12.53 -5.33 1.97
C SER A 273 -11.70 -6.62 2.01
N GLY A 274 -11.60 -7.23 3.20
CA GLY A 274 -10.81 -8.45 3.43
C GLY A 274 -9.30 -8.23 3.64
N VAL A 275 -8.80 -6.99 3.57
CA VAL A 275 -7.43 -6.67 4.01
C VAL A 275 -7.43 -6.32 5.49
N GLN A 276 -6.49 -6.92 6.23
CA GLN A 276 -6.34 -6.74 7.67
C GLN A 276 -5.35 -5.61 8.01
N SER A 277 -5.60 -4.98 9.15
CA SER A 277 -4.63 -4.15 9.86
C SER A 277 -4.19 -4.86 11.12
N PHE A 278 -3.02 -4.49 11.64
CA PHE A 278 -2.40 -5.15 12.79
C PHE A 278 -2.02 -4.12 13.85
N THR A 279 -1.99 -4.55 15.11
CA THR A 279 -1.43 -3.78 16.22
C THR A 279 0.07 -4.04 16.38
N GLU A 280 0.77 -3.14 17.08
CA GLU A 280 2.19 -3.35 17.40
C GLU A 280 2.37 -4.59 18.30
N GLU A 281 1.42 -4.84 19.20
CA GLU A 281 1.42 -6.00 20.08
C GLU A 281 1.25 -7.33 19.32
N GLU A 282 0.36 -7.37 18.31
CA GLU A 282 0.15 -8.54 17.44
C GLU A 282 1.33 -8.87 16.54
N THR A 283 2.31 -7.99 16.43
CA THR A 283 3.46 -8.09 15.51
C THR A 283 4.81 -7.98 16.22
N ALA A 284 4.81 -7.79 17.54
CA ALA A 284 6.01 -7.75 18.36
C ALA A 284 6.83 -9.04 18.20
N ASP A 285 8.14 -8.92 17.93
CA ASP A 285 9.08 -10.04 17.79
C ASP A 285 8.65 -11.10 16.76
N GLU A 286 7.99 -10.69 15.67
CA GLU A 286 7.49 -11.62 14.66
C GLU A 286 8.60 -12.47 14.03
N THR A 287 8.34 -13.77 13.83
CA THR A 287 9.22 -14.62 13.02
C THR A 287 9.10 -14.24 11.54
N ARG A 288 10.00 -14.76 10.71
CA ARG A 288 9.94 -14.54 9.27
C ARG A 288 8.66 -15.13 8.65
N GLY A 289 8.20 -16.28 9.13
CA GLY A 289 6.93 -16.87 8.69
C GLY A 289 5.74 -16.00 9.10
N GLU A 290 5.74 -15.47 10.32
CA GLU A 290 4.70 -14.55 10.81
C GLU A 290 4.66 -13.26 9.99
N TRP A 291 5.83 -12.68 9.69
CA TRP A 291 5.96 -11.54 8.78
C TRP A 291 5.33 -11.84 7.42
N TYR A 292 5.65 -12.99 6.82
CA TYR A 292 5.07 -13.40 5.53
C TYR A 292 3.54 -13.52 5.57
N VAL A 293 3.00 -14.16 6.60
CA VAL A 293 1.55 -14.27 6.78
C VAL A 293 0.92 -12.89 6.89
N ARG A 294 1.50 -12.00 7.68
CA ARG A 294 1.04 -10.60 7.79
C ARG A 294 1.04 -9.88 6.45
N GLN A 295 2.11 -10.02 5.66
CA GLN A 295 2.19 -9.40 4.32
C GLN A 295 1.07 -9.88 3.38
N MET A 296 0.72 -11.17 3.42
CA MET A 296 -0.40 -11.72 2.63
C MET A 296 -1.75 -11.18 3.08
N LEU A 297 -1.99 -11.13 4.39
CA LEU A 297 -3.26 -10.69 4.97
C LEU A 297 -3.46 -9.16 4.91
N GLY A 298 -2.36 -8.41 4.91
CA GLY A 298 -2.29 -6.95 4.80
C GLY A 298 -2.33 -6.43 3.36
N SER A 299 -2.48 -7.30 2.36
CA SER A 299 -2.42 -6.93 0.95
C SER A 299 -3.55 -7.57 0.14
N ALA A 300 -3.90 -6.96 -0.98
CA ALA A 300 -4.90 -7.47 -1.91
C ALA A 300 -4.48 -7.27 -3.37
N ASN A 301 -4.80 -8.28 -4.18
CA ASN A 301 -4.49 -8.30 -5.60
C ASN A 301 -5.65 -7.75 -6.45
N ILE A 302 -5.29 -7.32 -7.66
CA ILE A 302 -6.19 -6.82 -8.69
C ILE A 302 -6.06 -7.71 -9.94
N THR A 303 -7.14 -8.39 -10.31
CA THR A 303 -7.17 -9.20 -11.55
C THR A 303 -7.18 -8.30 -12.78
N GLY A 304 -6.43 -8.66 -13.83
CA GLY A 304 -6.41 -7.88 -15.07
C GLY A 304 -5.76 -8.62 -16.23
N SER A 305 -5.58 -7.90 -17.34
CA SER A 305 -4.85 -8.37 -18.52
C SER A 305 -3.34 -8.14 -18.35
N PRO A 306 -2.48 -8.74 -19.19
CA PRO A 306 -1.04 -8.46 -19.17
C PRO A 306 -0.70 -6.96 -19.29
N LEU A 307 -1.42 -6.23 -20.14
CA LEU A 307 -1.24 -4.78 -20.25
C LEU A 307 -1.64 -4.06 -18.96
N PHE A 308 -2.71 -4.47 -18.30
CA PHE A 308 -3.11 -3.91 -17.01
C PHE A 308 -2.00 -4.10 -15.96
N HIS A 309 -1.43 -5.30 -15.88
CA HIS A 309 -0.33 -5.60 -14.96
C HIS A 309 0.87 -4.68 -15.21
N ILE A 310 1.32 -4.52 -16.46
CA ILE A 310 2.39 -3.59 -16.83
C ILE A 310 2.04 -2.14 -16.47
N MET A 311 0.83 -1.68 -16.80
CA MET A 311 0.40 -0.31 -16.50
C MET A 311 0.28 -0.06 -14.98
N SER A 312 0.09 -1.11 -14.18
CA SER A 312 0.08 -1.03 -12.71
C SER A 312 1.47 -1.14 -12.08
N GLY A 313 2.56 -1.25 -12.84
CA GLY A 313 3.87 -1.54 -12.24
C GLY A 313 3.99 -2.97 -11.69
N ASN A 314 3.08 -3.85 -12.11
CA ASN A 314 2.75 -5.13 -11.49
C ASN A 314 2.26 -5.04 -10.03
N LEU A 315 1.95 -3.86 -9.49
CA LEU A 315 1.28 -3.68 -8.18
C LEU A 315 -0.16 -4.23 -8.13
N SER A 316 -0.70 -4.65 -9.27
CA SER A 316 -1.85 -5.55 -9.30
C SER A 316 -1.61 -6.88 -8.56
N HIS A 317 -0.35 -7.26 -8.33
CA HIS A 317 0.10 -8.40 -7.55
C HIS A 317 0.70 -7.91 -6.22
N GLN A 318 -0.07 -7.11 -5.47
CA GLN A 318 0.35 -6.50 -4.22
C GLN A 318 0.81 -7.51 -3.17
N ILE A 319 0.16 -8.68 -3.09
CA ILE A 319 0.58 -9.77 -2.19
C ILE A 319 2.01 -10.17 -2.54
N GLU A 320 2.29 -10.54 -3.79
CA GLU A 320 3.62 -10.95 -4.24
C GLU A 320 4.66 -9.83 -4.08
N HIS A 321 4.25 -8.59 -4.33
CA HIS A 321 5.08 -7.43 -4.14
C HIS A 321 5.51 -7.25 -2.68
N HIS A 322 4.62 -7.50 -1.71
CA HIS A 322 4.96 -7.42 -0.30
C HIS A 322 5.77 -8.60 0.22
N LEU A 323 5.55 -9.80 -0.33
CA LEU A 323 6.37 -10.96 -0.03
C LEU A 323 7.79 -10.81 -0.58
N PHE A 324 7.91 -10.26 -1.80
CA PHE A 324 9.13 -10.24 -2.59
C PHE A 324 9.38 -8.87 -3.26
N PRO A 325 9.50 -7.78 -2.48
CA PRO A 325 9.59 -6.43 -3.03
C PRO A 325 10.84 -6.21 -3.90
N ASP A 326 11.87 -7.02 -3.67
CA ASP A 326 13.16 -6.95 -4.34
C ASP A 326 13.32 -7.91 -5.53
N LEU A 327 12.29 -8.66 -5.91
CA LEU A 327 12.27 -9.42 -7.16
C LEU A 327 11.70 -8.58 -8.30
N PRO A 328 12.19 -8.72 -9.56
CA PRO A 328 11.60 -8.08 -10.73
C PRO A 328 10.08 -8.29 -10.81
N ALA A 329 9.32 -7.19 -10.75
CA ALA A 329 7.87 -7.24 -10.61
C ALA A 329 7.15 -7.93 -11.78
N HIS A 330 7.78 -7.97 -12.96
CA HIS A 330 7.24 -8.71 -14.12
C HIS A 330 7.23 -10.24 -13.92
N ARG A 331 7.89 -10.76 -12.87
CA ARG A 331 7.83 -12.16 -12.44
C ARG A 331 6.64 -12.44 -11.52
N TYR A 332 6.01 -11.43 -10.92
CA TYR A 332 4.86 -11.64 -10.02
C TYR A 332 3.70 -12.41 -10.66
N PRO A 333 3.35 -12.23 -11.95
CA PRO A 333 2.35 -13.09 -12.59
C PRO A 333 2.69 -14.58 -12.60
N GLU A 334 3.97 -14.94 -12.59
CA GLU A 334 4.46 -16.34 -12.52
C GLU A 334 4.47 -16.86 -11.08
N LEU A 335 4.66 -15.98 -10.10
CA LEU A 335 4.70 -16.31 -8.67
C LEU A 335 3.30 -16.41 -8.05
N ALA A 336 2.37 -15.56 -8.47
CA ALA A 336 1.03 -15.45 -7.91
C ALA A 336 0.26 -16.79 -7.85
N PRO A 337 0.27 -17.66 -8.88
CA PRO A 337 -0.38 -18.97 -8.79
C PRO A 337 0.23 -19.88 -7.72
N LYS A 338 1.56 -19.82 -7.50
CA LYS A 338 2.27 -20.63 -6.49
C LYS A 338 2.00 -20.12 -5.07
N VAL A 339 1.98 -18.80 -4.89
CA VAL A 339 1.58 -18.18 -3.62
C VAL A 339 0.14 -18.53 -3.29
N ARG A 340 -0.77 -18.49 -4.28
CA ARG A 340 -2.17 -18.91 -4.10
C ARG A 340 -2.29 -20.38 -3.70
N GLU A 341 -1.56 -21.28 -4.36
CA GLU A 341 -1.54 -22.70 -3.99
C GLU A 341 -1.09 -22.91 -2.54
N LEU A 342 -0.08 -22.17 -2.10
CA LEU A 342 0.36 -22.17 -0.69
C LEU A 342 -0.73 -21.64 0.25
N CYS A 343 -1.41 -20.55 -0.13
CA CYS A 343 -2.54 -20.05 0.66
C CYS A 343 -3.65 -21.11 0.78
N ASP A 344 -4.03 -21.75 -0.33
CA ASP A 344 -5.05 -22.80 -0.36
C ASP A 344 -4.65 -24.01 0.51
N LYS A 345 -3.36 -24.41 0.48
CA LYS A 345 -2.81 -25.50 1.31
C LYS A 345 -3.00 -25.24 2.81
N HIS A 346 -2.83 -24.01 3.27
CA HIS A 346 -2.93 -23.63 4.68
C HIS A 346 -4.28 -22.98 5.05
N GLY A 347 -5.24 -22.95 4.13
CA GLY A 347 -6.55 -22.32 4.33
C GLY A 347 -6.52 -20.80 4.46
N LEU A 348 -5.40 -20.16 4.09
CA LEU A 348 -5.23 -18.72 4.14
C LEU A 348 -6.04 -18.02 3.04
N PRO A 349 -6.65 -16.85 3.33
CA PRO A 349 -7.33 -16.08 2.30
C PRO A 349 -6.31 -15.47 1.32
N TYR A 350 -6.52 -15.72 0.02
CA TYR A 350 -5.81 -15.01 -1.05
C TYR A 350 -6.70 -13.89 -1.58
N ASN A 351 -6.60 -12.68 -1.02
CA ASN A 351 -7.49 -11.57 -1.34
C ASN A 351 -7.22 -11.04 -2.76
N THR A 352 -8.17 -11.24 -3.67
CA THR A 352 -8.05 -10.81 -5.06
C THR A 352 -9.41 -10.40 -5.63
N GLY A 353 -9.44 -9.36 -6.46
CA GLY A 353 -10.68 -8.88 -7.07
C GLY A 353 -10.46 -8.02 -8.32
N GLY A 354 -11.53 -7.71 -9.04
CA GLY A 354 -11.45 -6.76 -10.17
C GLY A 354 -11.28 -5.32 -9.69
N LEU A 355 -10.61 -4.47 -10.49
CA LEU A 355 -10.31 -3.08 -10.11
C LEU A 355 -11.56 -2.33 -9.63
N THR A 356 -12.68 -2.42 -10.34
CA THR A 356 -13.92 -1.73 -9.95
C THR A 356 -14.43 -2.16 -8.58
N ALA A 357 -14.35 -3.46 -8.26
CA ALA A 357 -14.76 -3.97 -6.96
C ALA A 357 -13.83 -3.46 -5.85
N GLN A 358 -12.51 -3.51 -6.08
CA GLN A 358 -11.52 -3.02 -5.11
C GLN A 358 -11.69 -1.51 -4.87
N VAL A 359 -11.76 -0.69 -5.92
CA VAL A 359 -11.99 0.76 -5.83
C VAL A 359 -13.29 1.06 -5.09
N THR A 360 -14.38 0.37 -5.43
CA THR A 360 -15.68 0.56 -4.76
C THR A 360 -15.57 0.25 -3.27
N SER A 361 -14.88 -0.84 -2.90
CA SER A 361 -14.72 -1.22 -1.50
C SER A 361 -13.88 -0.21 -0.71
N VAL A 362 -12.79 0.30 -1.29
CA VAL A 362 -11.94 1.34 -0.68
C VAL A 362 -12.74 2.62 -0.48
N TRP A 363 -13.45 3.09 -1.50
CA TRP A 363 -14.26 4.32 -1.37
C TRP A 363 -15.41 4.14 -0.38
N LYS A 364 -16.09 2.99 -0.39
CA LYS A 364 -17.09 2.66 0.63
C LYS A 364 -16.47 2.77 2.04
N LYS A 365 -15.29 2.17 2.27
CA LYS A 365 -14.55 2.29 3.54
C LYS A 365 -14.26 3.75 3.89
N ILE A 366 -13.76 4.56 2.94
CA ILE A 366 -13.51 6.01 3.13
C ILE A 366 -14.76 6.76 3.58
N PHE A 367 -15.91 6.54 2.91
CA PHE A 367 -17.19 7.18 3.24
C PHE A 367 -17.74 6.70 4.59
N THR A 368 -17.64 5.39 4.87
CA THR A 368 -18.10 4.79 6.11
C THR A 368 -17.28 5.32 7.29
N LEU A 369 -15.95 5.28 7.22
CA LEU A 369 -15.07 5.70 8.30
C LEU A 369 -15.02 7.23 8.52
N ALA A 370 -15.59 8.01 7.59
CA ALA A 370 -15.81 9.43 7.77
C ALA A 370 -16.83 9.74 8.87
N LEU A 371 -17.81 8.85 9.06
CA LEU A 371 -18.90 9.02 10.01
C LEU A 371 -18.51 8.59 11.43
N PRO A 372 -19.19 9.10 12.47
CA PRO A 372 -18.96 8.68 13.85
C PRO A 372 -19.16 7.16 14.05
N PRO A 373 -18.41 6.51 14.96
CA PRO A 373 -18.66 5.12 15.33
C PRO A 373 -20.12 4.91 15.78
N GLY A 374 -20.73 3.80 15.35
CA GLY A 374 -22.13 3.46 15.66
C GLY A 374 -23.16 3.86 14.60
N TRP A 375 -22.76 4.63 13.59
CA TRP A 375 -23.62 4.96 12.44
C TRP A 375 -23.59 3.89 11.34
N PHE A 376 -22.71 2.91 11.49
CA PHE A 376 -22.51 1.80 10.58
C PHE A 376 -22.06 0.56 11.37
N ALA A 377 -22.38 -0.61 10.86
CA ALA A 377 -21.81 -1.85 11.36
C ALA A 377 -20.36 -1.98 10.86
N PRO A 378 -19.41 -2.44 11.69
CA PRO A 378 -18.07 -2.81 11.22
C PRO A 378 -18.19 -3.87 10.11
N GLU A 379 -17.29 -3.84 9.12
CA GLU A 379 -17.17 -4.99 8.21
C GLU A 379 -16.60 -6.18 9.00
N PRO A 380 -17.12 -7.40 8.80
CA PRO A 380 -16.53 -8.59 9.41
C PRO A 380 -15.14 -8.81 8.83
N GLU A 381 -14.11 -8.74 9.67
CA GLU A 381 -12.75 -9.09 9.29
C GLU A 381 -12.61 -10.62 9.29
N SER A 382 -11.99 -11.18 8.25
CA SER A 382 -11.52 -12.56 8.30
C SER A 382 -10.38 -12.62 9.32
N GLN A 383 -10.66 -13.00 10.55
CA GLN A 383 -9.63 -13.05 11.58
C GLN A 383 -8.79 -14.31 11.40
N VAL A 384 -7.55 -14.15 10.95
CA VAL A 384 -6.54 -15.20 11.00
C VAL A 384 -5.71 -14.99 12.27
N ILE A 385 -5.78 -15.95 13.18
CA ILE A 385 -5.08 -15.90 14.46
C ILE A 385 -3.85 -16.79 14.36
N ILE A 386 -2.67 -16.22 14.62
CA ILE A 386 -1.41 -16.96 14.64
C ILE A 386 -1.12 -17.46 16.05
N GLN A 387 -0.95 -18.78 16.23
CA GLN A 387 -0.45 -19.35 17.46
C GLN A 387 1.08 -19.33 17.48
N ARG A 388 1.63 -18.29 18.12
CA ARG A 388 3.07 -18.05 18.18
C ARG A 388 3.91 -19.06 18.98
N ARG A 389 3.26 -19.91 19.80
CA ARG A 389 3.94 -20.94 20.60
C ARG A 389 3.50 -22.33 20.17
N ARG A 390 4.42 -23.28 20.17
CA ARG A 390 4.10 -24.69 20.00
C ARG A 390 3.15 -25.16 21.09
N SER A 391 2.20 -26.01 20.72
CA SER A 391 1.25 -26.63 21.65
C SER A 391 1.94 -27.43 22.76
N THR A 392 3.16 -27.94 22.53
CA THR A 392 3.99 -28.64 23.50
C THR A 392 4.55 -27.73 24.60
N ASP A 393 4.84 -26.46 24.30
CA ASP A 393 5.38 -25.52 25.28
C ASP A 393 4.30 -25.05 26.28
N ARG A 394 3.03 -24.93 25.83
CA ARG A 394 1.91 -24.65 26.74
C ARG A 394 1.73 -25.74 27.81
N ARG A 395 1.94 -27.01 27.44
CA ARG A 395 1.82 -28.13 28.41
C ARG A 395 2.89 -28.09 29.49
N LEU A 396 4.07 -27.53 29.22
CA LEU A 396 5.14 -27.40 30.21
C LEU A 396 4.83 -26.26 31.19
N ASP A 397 4.23 -25.16 30.72
CA ASP A 397 3.78 -24.06 31.58
C ASP A 397 2.59 -24.49 32.47
N ASP A 398 1.59 -25.18 31.90
CA ASP A 398 0.43 -25.69 32.67
C ASP A 398 0.84 -26.76 33.69
N ALA A 399 1.83 -27.60 33.36
CA ALA A 399 2.40 -28.59 34.29
C ALA A 399 3.30 -27.96 35.36
N GLY A 400 4.00 -26.87 35.05
CA GLY A 400 4.78 -26.09 36.00
C GLY A 400 3.90 -25.32 36.99
N THR A 401 2.73 -24.85 36.54
CA THR A 401 1.76 -24.14 37.39
C THR A 401 1.01 -25.09 38.33
N LEU A 402 0.76 -26.35 37.91
CA LEU A 402 0.18 -27.39 38.78
C LEU A 402 1.18 -27.99 39.79
N ALA A 403 2.49 -27.85 39.57
CA ALA A 403 3.52 -28.36 40.47
C ALA A 403 3.79 -27.42 41.66
N ASP A 404 3.47 -26.12 41.55
CA ASP A 404 3.71 -25.13 42.62
C ASP A 404 2.56 -25.11 43.66
N ASP A 405 1.34 -25.51 43.27
CA ASP A 405 0.17 -25.56 44.17
C ASP A 405 0.11 -26.81 45.08
N THR A 406 1.12 -27.69 45.06
CA THR A 406 1.15 -28.91 45.90
C THR A 406 2.19 -28.90 47.03
N ILE A 407 2.89 -27.79 47.28
CA ILE A 407 3.86 -27.68 48.38
C ILE A 407 3.59 -26.42 49.25
N GLU A 408 2.35 -26.19 49.66
CA GLU A 408 2.05 -25.35 50.84
C GLU A 408 1.01 -26.03 51.73
N GLY A 409 1.46 -27.01 52.50
CA GLY A 409 0.59 -27.80 53.36
C GLY A 409 1.34 -28.59 54.42
N VAL A 410 2.25 -27.94 55.17
CA VAL A 410 2.77 -28.51 56.42
C VAL A 410 2.66 -27.47 57.53
N ASP A 411 1.56 -27.60 58.26
CA ASP A 411 1.30 -27.00 59.56
C ASP A 411 2.29 -27.54 60.61
N HIS A 412 3.03 -26.62 61.25
CA HIS A 412 3.74 -26.88 62.50
C HIS A 412 3.33 -25.86 63.56
N GLY A 413 2.17 -26.14 64.18
CA GLY A 413 1.83 -25.60 65.48
C GLY A 413 2.74 -26.11 66.59
N GLY A 414 3.11 -25.22 67.52
CA GLY A 414 3.27 -25.62 68.93
C GLY A 414 4.39 -24.98 69.75
N LYS A 415 4.06 -23.83 70.41
CA LYS A 415 4.38 -23.39 71.79
C LYS A 415 5.90 -23.26 72.17
N ILE A 416 6.35 -22.32 73.00
CA ILE A 416 6.06 -22.09 74.43
C ILE A 416 6.66 -20.73 74.86
N ARG A 417 5.99 -20.10 75.84
CA ARG A 417 6.36 -18.94 76.67
C ARG A 417 7.82 -18.92 77.19
N ALA A 418 8.42 -17.72 77.22
CA ALA A 418 8.93 -17.02 78.42
C ALA A 418 9.32 -15.59 78.03
#